data_AF-S8DP71-F1
#
_entry.id   AF-S8DP71-F1
#
_cell.length_a   1.000
_cell.length_b   1.000
_cell.length_c   1.000
_cell.angle_alpha   90.00
_cell.angle_beta   90.00
_cell.angle_gamma   90.00
#
_symmetry.space_group_name_H-M   'P 1'
#
loop_
_entity.id
_entity.type
_entity.pdbx_description
1 polymer ?
#
loop_
_entity_poly.entity_id
_entity_poly.type
_entity_poly.pdbx_seq_one_letter_code
_entity_poly.pdbx_strand_id
1 'polypeptide(L)'
;TLFLCSSTHNQRIERLWGDVGKQFGRAWRAFFTRLERIHNLNRKDPHHLWLLHFLFLDDLNMDCDRFCEYWNNHSVRNGWFGDQDEIAAEIASDQQNNIRHPPIAVPDKESPFPDDNIFSAFVEELQACRASGQVPQGVMLTDEEWREYGEAGYPDAEEVQVGRGRQTTVIPLPLEIWHPRAADWCLALHLMNLFLH
;
A
#
# COMPACT_ATOMS: atom_id res chain seq x y z
N THR A 1 -6.68 -47.44 9.36
CA THR A 1 -6.70 -46.74 8.07
C THR A 1 -6.75 -45.25 8.34
N LEU A 2 -5.62 -44.55 8.22
CA LEU A 2 -5.53 -43.10 8.44
C LEU A 2 -6.04 -42.38 7.18
N PHE A 3 -7.17 -41.69 7.29
CA PHE A 3 -7.65 -40.79 6.25
C PHE A 3 -6.87 -39.48 6.33
N LEU A 4 -5.93 -39.30 5.40
CA LEU A 4 -5.34 -38.00 5.06
C LEU A 4 -6.37 -37.23 4.21
N CYS A 5 -7.13 -36.32 4.81
CA CYS A 5 -7.83 -35.28 4.06
C CYS A 5 -6.78 -34.26 3.56
N SER A 6 -6.22 -34.49 2.37
CA SER A 6 -5.27 -33.56 1.76
C SER A 6 -5.99 -32.38 1.08
N SER A 7 -5.79 -31.19 1.65
CA SER A 7 -5.42 -29.94 0.96
C SER A 7 -6.24 -29.39 -0.23
N THR A 8 -7.54 -29.65 -0.36
CA THR A 8 -8.40 -28.80 -1.23
C THR A 8 -8.78 -27.48 -0.56
N HIS A 9 -8.80 -27.46 0.78
CA HIS A 9 -9.16 -26.28 1.57
C HIS A 9 -8.05 -25.20 1.55
N ASN A 10 -6.79 -25.60 1.65
CA ASN A 10 -5.67 -24.65 1.62
C ASN A 10 -5.38 -24.14 0.22
N GLN A 11 -5.61 -24.92 -0.84
CA GLN A 11 -5.34 -24.49 -2.21
C GLN A 11 -6.22 -23.30 -2.66
N ARG A 12 -7.46 -23.22 -2.15
CA ARG A 12 -8.37 -22.10 -2.42
C ARG A 12 -7.96 -20.84 -1.65
N ILE A 13 -7.51 -21.01 -0.40
CA ILE A 13 -6.96 -19.92 0.41
C ILE A 13 -5.65 -19.42 -0.20
N GLU A 14 -4.81 -20.32 -0.70
CA GLU A 14 -3.58 -20.03 -1.43
C GLU A 14 -3.84 -19.18 -2.67
N ARG A 15 -4.76 -19.61 -3.55
CA ARG A 15 -5.17 -18.81 -4.70
C ARG A 15 -5.76 -17.46 -4.32
N LEU A 16 -6.61 -17.42 -3.28
CA LEU A 16 -7.20 -16.20 -2.77
C LEU A 16 -6.11 -15.18 -2.40
N TRP A 17 -5.09 -15.59 -1.64
CA TRP A 17 -3.98 -14.72 -1.27
C TRP A 17 -3.12 -14.30 -2.47
N GLY A 18 -2.92 -15.20 -3.44
CA GLY A 18 -2.28 -14.87 -4.72
C GLY A 18 -3.04 -13.79 -5.48
N ASP A 19 -4.36 -13.89 -5.54
CA ASP A 19 -5.24 -12.96 -6.25
C ASP A 19 -5.40 -11.62 -5.50
N VAL A 20 -5.48 -11.63 -4.16
CA VAL A 20 -5.40 -10.44 -3.30
C VAL A 20 -4.09 -9.69 -3.55
N GLY A 21 -2.97 -10.42 -3.55
CA GLY A 21 -1.65 -9.86 -3.80
C GLY A 21 -1.52 -9.27 -5.20
N LYS A 22 -2.02 -9.97 -6.22
CA LYS A 22 -1.99 -9.51 -7.62
C LYS A 22 -2.90 -8.32 -7.89
N GLN A 23 -4.10 -8.26 -7.28
CA GLN A 23 -5.09 -7.24 -7.59
C GLN A 23 -4.80 -5.87 -6.98
N PHE A 24 -4.39 -5.80 -5.71
CA PHE A 24 -4.13 -4.50 -5.07
C PHE A 24 -2.92 -4.51 -4.12
N GLY A 25 -2.61 -5.64 -3.49
CA GLY A 25 -1.52 -5.71 -2.50
C GLY A 25 -0.14 -5.32 -3.07
N ARG A 26 0.18 -5.74 -4.30
CA ARG A 26 1.43 -5.37 -4.97
C ARG A 26 1.51 -3.86 -5.27
N ALA A 27 0.40 -3.24 -5.66
CA ALA A 27 0.36 -1.82 -5.98
C ALA A 27 0.51 -0.94 -4.72
N TRP A 28 -0.18 -1.29 -3.62
CA TRP A 28 0.04 -0.61 -2.34
C TRP A 28 1.46 -0.78 -1.80
N ARG A 29 2.05 -1.97 -1.93
CA ARG A 29 3.44 -2.20 -1.56
C ARG A 29 4.40 -1.34 -2.40
N ALA A 30 4.17 -1.27 -3.71
CA ALA A 30 4.92 -0.43 -4.63
C ALA A 30 4.80 1.06 -4.25
N PHE A 31 3.58 1.51 -3.94
CA PHE A 31 3.32 2.86 -3.49
C PHE A 31 4.05 3.20 -2.19
N PHE A 32 3.99 2.36 -1.16
CA PHE A 32 4.73 2.63 0.09
C PHE A 32 6.25 2.58 -0.09
N THR A 33 6.75 1.71 -0.98
CA THR A 33 8.18 1.69 -1.35
C THR A 33 8.59 3.02 -1.99
N ARG A 34 7.74 3.58 -2.86
CA ARG A 34 7.93 4.90 -3.44
C ARG A 34 7.92 6.01 -2.39
N LEU A 35 6.99 5.96 -1.43
CA LEU A 35 6.94 6.94 -0.34
C LEU A 35 8.24 6.91 0.50
N GLU A 36 8.80 5.73 0.78
CA GLU A 36 10.08 5.61 1.49
C GLU A 36 11.24 6.20 0.68
N ARG A 37 11.24 6.02 -0.64
CA ARG A 37 12.34 6.41 -1.52
C ARG A 37 12.37 7.90 -1.84
N ILE A 38 11.21 8.51 -2.12
CA ILE A 38 11.10 9.87 -2.64
C ILE A 38 10.47 10.82 -1.60
N HIS A 39 9.48 10.35 -0.84
CA HIS A 39 8.60 11.21 -0.04
C HIS A 39 8.87 11.15 1.46
N ASN A 40 10.10 10.79 1.84
CA ASN A 40 10.59 10.79 3.21
C ASN A 40 9.76 9.96 4.21
N LEU A 41 9.08 8.90 3.75
CA LEU A 41 8.43 7.98 4.67
C LEU A 41 9.48 7.19 5.47
N ASN A 42 9.43 7.32 6.80
CA ASN A 42 10.22 6.52 7.72
C ASN A 42 9.35 5.45 8.39
N ARG A 43 9.45 4.20 7.94
CA ARG A 43 8.71 3.07 8.52
C ARG A 43 9.03 2.76 9.99
N LYS A 44 10.08 3.35 10.57
CA LYS A 44 10.43 3.19 11.98
C LYS A 44 9.84 4.27 12.87
N ASP A 45 9.28 5.32 12.26
CA ASP A 45 8.69 6.43 12.99
C ASP A 45 7.20 6.14 13.26
N PRO A 46 6.77 6.06 14.54
CA PRO A 46 5.38 5.78 14.88
C PRO A 46 4.42 6.87 14.38
N HIS A 47 4.84 8.13 14.28
CA HIS A 47 3.99 9.21 13.75
C HIS A 47 3.74 9.03 12.26
N HIS A 48 4.75 8.59 11.51
CA HIS A 48 4.60 8.27 10.09
C HIS A 48 3.66 7.07 9.89
N LEU A 49 3.77 6.03 10.72
CA LEU A 49 2.86 4.88 10.67
C LEU A 49 1.43 5.27 11.02
N TRP A 50 1.25 6.12 12.04
CA TRP A 50 -0.04 6.67 12.40
C TRP A 50 -0.63 7.47 11.22
N LEU A 51 0.17 8.32 10.58
CA LEU A 51 -0.28 9.15 9.47
C LEU A 51 -0.66 8.32 8.23
N LEU A 52 0.09 7.25 7.94
CA LEU A 52 -0.28 6.29 6.89
C LEU A 52 -1.64 5.66 7.14
N HIS A 53 -1.88 5.22 8.39
CA HIS A 53 -3.18 4.67 8.76
C HIS A 53 -4.30 5.72 8.68
N PHE A 54 -4.05 6.93 9.17
CA PHE A 54 -5.02 8.02 9.12
C PHE A 54 -5.45 8.37 7.69
N LEU A 55 -4.51 8.35 6.72
CA LEU A 55 -4.80 8.72 5.34
C LEU A 55 -5.35 7.57 4.49
N PHE A 56 -4.79 6.37 4.62
CA PHE A 56 -4.96 5.31 3.62
C PHE A 56 -5.68 4.07 4.13
N LEU A 57 -6.00 3.98 5.42
CA LEU A 57 -6.68 2.80 5.95
C LEU A 57 -8.07 2.61 5.36
N ASP A 58 -8.83 3.69 5.18
CA ASP A 58 -10.16 3.62 4.56
C ASP A 58 -10.08 3.22 3.08
N ASP A 59 -9.11 3.77 2.35
CA ASP A 59 -8.81 3.42 0.96
C ASP A 59 -8.41 1.94 0.82
N LEU A 60 -7.56 1.45 1.73
CA LEU A 60 -7.16 0.04 1.79
C LEU A 60 -8.36 -0.87 2.08
N ASN A 61 -9.21 -0.49 3.03
CA ASN A 61 -10.42 -1.24 3.38
C ASN A 61 -11.40 -1.25 2.19
N MET A 62 -11.59 -0.13 1.52
CA MET A 62 -12.41 -0.05 0.31
C MET A 62 -11.87 -0.94 -0.82
N ASP A 63 -10.54 -1.00 -1.01
CA ASP A 63 -9.92 -1.94 -1.94
C ASP A 63 -10.14 -3.40 -1.54
N CYS A 64 -10.09 -3.70 -0.24
CA CYS A 64 -10.42 -5.03 0.30
C CYS A 64 -11.90 -5.39 0.06
N ASP A 65 -12.81 -4.46 0.28
CA ASP A 65 -14.25 -4.68 0.09
C ASP A 65 -14.60 -4.87 -1.38
N ARG A 66 -14.03 -4.05 -2.28
CA ARG A 66 -14.17 -4.21 -3.73
C ARG A 66 -13.64 -5.56 -4.20
N PHE A 67 -12.50 -5.99 -3.65
CA PHE A 67 -11.98 -7.32 -3.92
C PHE A 67 -12.94 -8.41 -3.44
N CYS A 68 -13.47 -8.31 -2.21
CA CYS A 68 -14.43 -9.26 -1.66
C CYS A 68 -15.68 -9.35 -2.54
N GLU A 69 -16.23 -8.22 -2.97
CA GLU A 69 -17.40 -8.17 -3.85
C GLU A 69 -17.12 -8.78 -5.21
N TYR A 70 -16.00 -8.41 -5.85
CA TYR A 70 -15.56 -9.00 -7.11
C TYR A 70 -15.39 -10.52 -6.98
N TRP A 71 -14.73 -10.97 -5.93
CA TRP A 71 -14.48 -12.38 -5.66
C TRP A 71 -15.77 -13.17 -5.43
N ASN A 72 -16.69 -12.62 -4.65
CA ASN A 72 -17.98 -13.26 -4.37
C ASN A 72 -18.87 -13.35 -5.62
N ASN A 73 -18.75 -12.39 -6.55
CA ASN A 73 -19.56 -12.32 -7.76
C ASN A 73 -18.90 -12.94 -9.00
N HIS A 74 -17.62 -13.32 -8.94
CA HIS A 74 -16.99 -13.96 -10.09
C HIS A 74 -17.62 -15.33 -10.33
N SER A 75 -17.99 -15.63 -11.57
CA SER A 75 -18.37 -16.98 -11.94
C SER A 75 -17.13 -17.86 -11.82
N VAL A 76 -17.12 -18.84 -10.91
CA VAL A 76 -16.08 -19.88 -10.87
C VAL A 76 -16.24 -20.73 -12.14
N ARG A 77 -15.72 -20.23 -13.25
CA ARG A 77 -15.76 -20.94 -14.53
C ARG A 77 -14.73 -22.06 -14.41
N ASN A 78 -15.21 -23.29 -14.21
CA ASN A 78 -14.42 -24.53 -14.22
C ASN A 78 -13.80 -24.80 -15.61
N GLY A 79 -12.85 -23.98 -16.05
CA GLY A 79 -12.34 -24.04 -17.42
C GLY A 79 -10.89 -23.62 -17.63
N TRP A 80 -10.06 -23.55 -16.59
CA TRP A 80 -8.63 -23.19 -16.73
C TRP A 80 -7.73 -24.26 -16.09
N PHE A 81 -7.55 -25.36 -16.84
CA PHE A 81 -6.48 -26.33 -16.65
C PHE A 81 -5.28 -25.92 -17.50
N GLY A 82 -4.66 -24.80 -17.14
CA GLY A 82 -3.39 -24.34 -17.70
C GLY A 82 -2.52 -23.86 -16.56
N ASP A 83 -1.53 -24.68 -16.22
CA ASP A 83 -0.45 -24.46 -15.25
C ASP A 83 -0.85 -24.09 -13.80
N GLN A 84 -1.59 -25.00 -13.15
CA GLN A 84 -1.90 -24.87 -11.73
C GLN A 84 -0.68 -25.13 -10.83
N ASP A 85 0.35 -25.81 -11.34
CA ASP A 85 1.51 -26.21 -10.55
C ASP A 85 2.52 -25.09 -10.43
N GLU A 86 2.74 -24.27 -11.48
CA GLU A 86 3.64 -23.11 -11.41
C GLU A 86 3.09 -22.00 -10.49
N ILE A 87 1.78 -21.69 -10.61
CA ILE A 87 1.12 -20.69 -9.77
C ILE A 87 1.01 -21.18 -8.30
N ALA A 88 0.69 -22.46 -8.09
CA ALA A 88 0.67 -23.02 -6.75
C ALA A 88 2.08 -23.10 -6.14
N ALA A 89 3.11 -23.35 -6.93
CA ALA A 89 4.50 -23.35 -6.47
C ALA A 89 4.99 -21.93 -6.10
N GLU A 90 4.65 -20.90 -6.89
CA GLU A 90 4.95 -19.49 -6.58
C GLU A 90 4.24 -19.07 -5.28
N ILE A 91 2.95 -19.40 -5.14
CA ILE A 91 2.17 -19.09 -3.94
C ILE A 91 2.63 -19.89 -2.73
N ALA A 92 2.91 -21.20 -2.86
CA ALA A 92 3.42 -22.01 -1.76
C ALA A 92 4.79 -21.51 -1.30
N SER A 93 5.66 -21.12 -2.23
CA SER A 93 6.94 -20.45 -1.92
C SER A 93 6.74 -19.13 -1.16
N ASP A 94 5.74 -18.33 -1.54
CA ASP A 94 5.40 -17.07 -0.87
C ASP A 94 4.70 -17.30 0.50
N GLN A 95 3.87 -18.34 0.64
CA GLN A 95 3.11 -18.63 1.86
C GLN A 95 3.89 -19.35 2.93
N GLN A 96 4.79 -20.28 2.58
CA GLN A 96 5.62 -20.99 3.57
C GLN A 96 6.47 -20.02 4.41
N ASN A 97 6.65 -18.78 3.92
CA ASN A 97 7.58 -17.81 4.49
C ASN A 97 6.91 -16.58 5.13
N ASN A 98 5.60 -16.34 4.93
CA ASN A 98 4.92 -15.11 5.39
C ASN A 98 3.87 -15.29 6.50
N ILE A 99 3.65 -16.49 7.03
CA ILE A 99 2.67 -16.70 8.12
C ILE A 99 3.33 -17.32 9.35
N ARG A 100 4.38 -16.66 9.87
CA ARG A 100 4.82 -16.78 11.28
C ARG A 100 5.47 -15.50 11.78
N HIS A 101 4.93 -14.33 11.44
CA HIS A 101 5.08 -13.21 12.38
C HIS A 101 4.04 -13.42 13.50
N PRO A 102 4.43 -13.33 14.79
CA PRO A 102 3.45 -13.09 15.84
C PRO A 102 2.60 -11.88 15.42
N PRO A 103 1.33 -11.76 15.85
CA PRO A 103 0.52 -10.57 15.59
C PRO A 103 1.42 -9.34 15.77
N ILE A 104 1.66 -8.60 14.69
CA ILE A 104 2.39 -7.34 14.80
C ILE A 104 1.49 -6.53 15.72
N ALA A 105 2.01 -6.18 16.91
CA ALA A 105 1.33 -5.26 17.79
C ALA A 105 1.01 -4.04 16.93
N VAL A 106 -0.27 -3.87 16.62
CA VAL A 106 -0.73 -2.68 15.91
C VAL A 106 -0.26 -1.54 16.81
N PRO A 107 0.64 -0.65 16.34
CA PRO A 107 1.13 0.45 17.17
C PRO A 107 -0.06 1.13 17.82
N ASP A 108 0.04 1.39 19.13
CA ASP A 108 -1.02 2.07 19.84
C ASP A 108 -1.36 3.34 19.07
N LYS A 109 -2.66 3.50 18.82
CA LYS A 109 -3.27 4.54 17.98
C LYS A 109 -3.20 5.92 18.62
N GLU A 110 -2.24 6.16 19.50
CA GLU A 110 -2.09 7.44 20.14
C GLU A 110 -1.72 8.44 19.05
N SER A 111 -2.66 9.38 18.85
CA SER A 111 -2.48 10.52 18.00
C SER A 111 -1.13 11.16 18.32
N PRO A 112 -0.31 11.49 17.32
CA PRO A 112 0.96 12.18 17.56
C PRO A 112 0.71 13.60 18.10
N PHE A 113 -0.51 14.12 17.94
CA PHE A 113 -0.91 15.43 18.40
C PHE A 113 -1.15 15.45 19.91
N PRO A 114 -0.66 16.47 20.63
CA PRO A 114 -0.71 16.50 22.09
C PRO A 114 -2.12 16.70 22.67
N ASP A 115 -3.05 17.26 21.89
CA ASP A 115 -4.46 17.37 22.26
C ASP A 115 -5.40 17.39 21.03
N ASP A 116 -6.70 17.22 21.31
CA ASP A 116 -7.76 17.16 20.30
C ASP A 116 -7.96 18.48 19.53
N ASN A 117 -7.62 19.64 20.13
CA ASN A 117 -7.75 20.93 19.44
C ASN A 117 -6.69 21.05 18.34
N ILE A 118 -5.45 20.68 18.65
CA ILE A 118 -4.34 20.67 17.68
C ILE A 118 -4.62 19.64 16.59
N PHE A 119 -5.10 18.45 16.96
CA PHE A 119 -5.53 17.46 15.97
C PHE A 119 -6.65 17.99 15.06
N SER A 120 -7.67 18.65 15.63
CA SER A 120 -8.77 19.23 14.86
C SER A 120 -8.27 20.31 13.89
N ALA A 121 -7.39 21.21 14.36
CA ALA A 121 -6.78 22.24 13.53
C ALA A 121 -5.95 21.64 12.38
N PHE A 122 -5.19 20.56 12.65
CA PHE A 122 -4.49 19.82 11.61
C PHE A 122 -5.44 19.25 10.55
N VAL A 123 -6.56 18.64 10.97
CA VAL A 123 -7.55 18.06 10.04
C VAL A 123 -8.21 19.14 9.20
N GLU A 124 -8.60 20.26 9.82
CA GLU A 124 -9.20 21.41 9.13
C GLU A 124 -8.24 21.98 8.08
N GLU A 125 -6.97 22.19 8.45
CA GLU A 125 -5.97 22.71 7.51
C GLU A 125 -5.69 21.73 6.37
N LEU A 126 -5.56 20.42 6.67
CA LEU A 126 -5.39 19.39 5.66
C LEU A 126 -6.54 19.38 4.64
N GLN A 127 -7.78 19.53 5.11
CA GLN A 127 -8.95 19.62 4.23
C GLN A 127 -8.95 20.90 3.40
N ALA A 128 -8.55 22.04 3.98
CA ALA A 128 -8.45 23.30 3.28
C ALA A 128 -7.39 23.24 2.15
N CYS A 129 -6.21 22.71 2.44
CA CYS A 129 -5.14 22.53 1.45
C CYS A 129 -5.51 21.53 0.34
N ARG A 130 -6.21 20.45 0.68
CA ARG A 130 -6.77 19.51 -0.32
C ARG A 130 -7.74 20.21 -1.26
N ALA A 131 -8.63 21.06 -0.72
CA ALA A 131 -9.61 21.79 -1.50
C ALA A 131 -8.95 22.87 -2.40
N SER A 132 -7.83 23.46 -1.97
CA SER A 132 -7.08 24.43 -2.76
C SER A 132 -6.15 23.80 -3.79
N GLY A 133 -5.86 22.49 -3.68
CA GLY A 133 -4.93 21.79 -4.55
C GLY A 133 -3.47 22.21 -4.34
N GLN A 134 -3.16 22.80 -3.18
CA GLN A 134 -1.81 23.25 -2.86
C GLN A 134 -0.98 22.07 -2.35
N VAL A 135 0.24 21.97 -2.87
CA VAL A 135 1.25 21.03 -2.40
C VAL A 135 2.49 21.79 -1.92
N PRO A 136 3.17 21.32 -0.86
CA PRO A 136 4.45 21.89 -0.45
C PRO A 136 5.48 21.85 -1.58
N GLN A 137 6.47 22.74 -1.56
CA GLN A 137 7.61 22.69 -2.48
C GLN A 137 8.72 21.79 -1.93
N GLY A 138 9.56 21.27 -2.82
CA GLY A 138 10.70 20.41 -2.50
C GLY A 138 10.31 18.97 -2.16
N VAL A 139 9.12 18.52 -2.58
CA VAL A 139 8.58 17.18 -2.25
C VAL A 139 8.47 16.27 -3.47
N MET A 140 9.02 16.68 -4.62
CA MET A 140 9.11 15.85 -5.83
C MET A 140 7.73 15.38 -6.34
N LEU A 141 6.76 16.28 -6.36
CA LEU A 141 5.40 16.04 -6.87
C LEU A 141 5.10 16.79 -8.17
N THR A 142 5.79 17.89 -8.46
CA THR A 142 5.52 18.71 -9.64
C THR A 142 6.46 18.39 -10.80
N ASP A 143 6.00 18.58 -12.04
CA ASP A 143 6.84 18.37 -13.23
C ASP A 143 8.05 19.31 -13.24
N GLU A 144 7.91 20.51 -12.65
CA GLU A 144 9.03 21.44 -12.46
C GLU A 144 10.13 20.84 -11.59
N GLU A 145 9.79 20.25 -10.44
CA GLU A 145 10.76 19.63 -9.53
C GLU A 145 11.48 18.45 -10.19
N TRP A 146 10.74 17.62 -10.93
CA TRP A 146 11.33 16.50 -11.66
C TRP A 146 12.24 16.94 -12.80
N ARG A 147 11.89 18.02 -13.50
CA ARG A 147 12.73 18.61 -14.55
C ARG A 147 14.02 19.16 -13.97
N GLU A 148 13.97 19.84 -12.82
CA GLU A 148 15.16 20.33 -12.11
C GLU A 148 16.05 19.19 -11.62
N TYR A 149 15.45 18.08 -11.20
CA TYR A 149 16.15 16.85 -10.82
C TYR A 149 16.79 16.11 -12.02
N GLY A 150 16.44 16.47 -13.25
CA GLY A 150 17.01 15.90 -14.48
C GLY A 150 16.24 14.71 -15.04
N GLU A 151 14.99 14.53 -14.64
CA GLU A 151 14.12 13.42 -15.03
C GLU A 151 12.88 13.94 -15.78
N ALA A 152 12.19 13.03 -16.49
CA ALA A 152 11.10 13.42 -17.41
C ALA A 152 9.80 13.85 -16.71
N GLY A 153 9.58 13.43 -15.46
CA GLY A 153 8.36 13.69 -14.70
C GLY A 153 8.17 12.69 -13.56
N TYR A 154 7.03 12.78 -12.88
CA TYR A 154 6.69 11.87 -11.79
C TYR A 154 6.53 10.42 -12.31
N PRO A 155 7.14 9.41 -11.65
CA PRO A 155 7.16 8.05 -12.17
C PRO A 155 5.78 7.38 -12.14
N ASP A 156 5.44 6.65 -13.18
CA ASP A 156 4.20 5.88 -13.34
C ASP A 156 4.36 4.39 -12.97
N ALA A 157 5.53 3.99 -12.46
CA ALA A 157 5.81 2.64 -11.97
C ALA A 157 6.85 2.64 -10.84
N GLU A 158 6.89 1.59 -10.03
CA GLU A 158 7.91 1.41 -8.99
C GLU A 158 8.48 -0.01 -9.04
N GLU A 159 9.79 -0.11 -8.86
CA GLU A 159 10.49 -1.39 -8.80
C GLU A 159 10.42 -1.95 -7.38
N VAL A 160 9.81 -3.13 -7.23
CA VAL A 160 9.64 -3.79 -5.94
C VAL A 160 10.37 -5.13 -5.92
N GLN A 161 11.12 -5.40 -4.85
CA GLN A 161 11.72 -6.71 -4.63
C GLN A 161 10.66 -7.76 -4.30
N VAL A 162 10.62 -8.84 -5.07
CA VAL A 162 9.66 -9.93 -4.92
C VAL A 162 10.40 -11.21 -4.50
N GLY A 163 9.91 -11.87 -3.44
CA GLY A 163 10.51 -13.09 -2.90
C GLY A 163 11.80 -12.88 -2.09
N ARG A 164 12.54 -13.98 -1.85
CA ARG A 164 13.79 -14.01 -1.06
C ARG A 164 15.07 -13.72 -1.87
N GLY A 165 14.94 -13.48 -3.18
CA GLY A 165 16.06 -13.17 -4.07
C GLY A 165 16.18 -11.67 -4.37
N ARG A 166 17.19 -11.29 -5.16
CA ARG A 166 17.29 -9.95 -5.79
C ARG A 166 16.34 -9.78 -6.98
N GLN A 167 15.29 -10.60 -7.07
CA GLN A 167 14.36 -10.53 -8.18
C GLN A 167 13.44 -9.34 -7.95
N THR A 168 13.50 -8.39 -8.86
CA THR A 168 12.67 -7.20 -8.84
C THR A 168 11.60 -7.30 -9.91
N THR A 169 10.43 -6.77 -9.60
CA THR A 169 9.32 -6.64 -10.53
C THR A 169 8.91 -5.18 -10.56
N VAL A 170 8.72 -4.67 -11.78
CA VAL A 170 8.17 -3.33 -12.00
C VAL A 170 6.65 -3.41 -11.84
N ILE A 171 6.12 -2.64 -10.90
CA ILE A 171 4.69 -2.56 -10.64
C ILE A 171 4.18 -1.22 -11.20
N PRO A 172 3.21 -1.23 -12.12
CA PRO A 172 2.61 0.01 -12.62
C PRO A 172 1.83 0.70 -11.51
N LEU A 173 1.99 2.02 -11.45
CA LEU A 173 1.35 2.94 -10.52
C LEU A 173 0.75 4.11 -11.34
N PRO A 174 -0.45 3.91 -11.91
CA PRO A 174 -1.13 4.94 -12.70
C PRO A 174 -1.26 6.26 -11.93
N LEU A 175 -0.86 7.35 -12.57
CA LEU A 175 -0.73 8.67 -11.94
C LEU A 175 -2.09 9.14 -11.39
N GLU A 176 -3.18 8.87 -12.11
CA GLU A 176 -4.53 9.25 -11.72
C GLU A 176 -5.00 8.65 -10.38
N ILE A 177 -4.40 7.54 -9.95
CA ILE A 177 -4.68 6.89 -8.67
C ILE A 177 -3.64 7.26 -7.62
N TRP A 178 -2.34 7.18 -7.97
CA TRP A 178 -1.27 7.19 -6.99
C TRP A 178 -0.61 8.56 -6.79
N HIS A 179 -0.69 9.46 -7.77
CA HIS A 179 -0.15 10.82 -7.61
C HIS A 179 -0.97 11.63 -6.59
N PRO A 180 -2.32 11.66 -6.62
CA PRO A 180 -3.11 12.32 -5.58
C PRO A 180 -2.83 11.78 -4.16
N ARG A 181 -2.66 10.46 -4.03
CA ARG A 181 -2.30 9.83 -2.75
C ARG A 181 -0.91 10.23 -2.26
N ALA A 182 0.06 10.36 -3.17
CA ALA A 182 1.39 10.87 -2.82
C ALA A 182 1.33 12.34 -2.40
N ALA A 183 0.50 13.16 -3.07
CA ALA A 183 0.27 14.54 -2.71
C ALA A 183 -0.34 14.67 -1.30
N ASP A 184 -1.36 13.88 -1.01
CA ASP A 184 -1.98 13.80 0.32
C ASP A 184 -0.97 13.43 1.41
N TRP A 185 -0.11 12.44 1.14
CA TRP A 185 0.96 12.06 2.07
C TRP A 185 1.92 13.24 2.35
N CYS A 186 2.43 13.88 1.30
CA CYS A 186 3.42 14.95 1.46
C CYS A 186 2.84 16.16 2.18
N LEU A 187 1.60 16.53 1.84
CA LEU A 187 0.88 17.62 2.48
C LEU A 187 0.63 17.32 3.97
N ALA A 188 0.11 16.14 4.27
CA ALA A 188 -0.18 15.75 5.64
C ALA A 188 1.09 15.62 6.49
N LEU A 189 2.19 15.10 5.92
CA LEU A 189 3.48 15.03 6.60
C LEU A 189 4.04 16.42 6.89
N HIS A 190 3.93 17.33 5.92
CA HIS A 190 4.34 18.73 6.10
C HIS A 190 3.56 19.41 7.23
N LEU A 191 2.23 19.29 7.22
CA LEU A 191 1.37 19.85 8.26
C LEU A 191 1.64 19.19 9.62
N MET A 192 1.74 17.86 9.68
CA MET A 192 2.03 17.16 10.94
C MET A 192 3.33 17.68 11.55
N ASN A 193 4.40 17.86 10.77
CA ASN A 193 5.64 18.45 11.27
C ASN A 193 5.47 19.90 11.74
N LEU A 194 4.64 20.71 11.07
CA LEU A 194 4.35 22.08 11.50
C LEU A 194 3.59 22.16 12.83
N PHE A 195 2.69 21.22 13.09
CA PHE A 195 1.87 21.21 14.31
C PHE A 195 2.55 20.53 15.50
N LEU A 196 3.61 19.73 15.27
CA LEU A 196 4.38 19.04 16.32
C LEU A 196 5.68 19.76 16.70
N HIS A 197 6.03 20.85 16.02
CA HIS A 197 7.20 21.70 16.30
C HIS A 197 6.77 23.07 16.83
#